data_AF-A0A520YGN9-F1
#
_entry.id   AF-A0A520YGN9-F1
#
_cell.length_a   1.000
_cell.length_b   1.000
_cell.length_c   1.000
_cell.angle_alpha   90.00
_cell.angle_beta   90.00
_cell.angle_gamma   90.00
#
_symmetry.space_group_name_H-M   'P 1'
#
loop_
_entity.id
_entity.type
_entity.pdbx_description
1 polymer ?
#
loop_
_entity_poly.entity_id
_entity_poly.type
_entity_poly.pdbx_seq_one_letter_code
_entity_poly.pdbx_strand_id
1 'polypeptide(L)'
;MELESRLLEAFADAHPAELARALESLSAENAAEVMGELAVDRLAELLLWFAPPSAAHSLELVEEKKAAAALSATRHDISASILRAMGGEPRSRVVELLSPAARKATKEVLRYAQDTAGAVMDPQGFAIAESVSAGDALARLRSAAKHALHYVYVVSEDQKLVGVVNLPELVAARPDQLLGLIAVRPVQSVSARATSKAILAHPAWRRFHALPVVESGGRFVGVLRYASIRKLEERMLDTEIQDHASQTAAALGELYGLGLRGLVESAAAVVMGSGKAEGGRK
;
A
#
# COMPACT_ATOMS: atom_id res chain seq x y z
N MET A 1 -3.40 -6.69 33.84
CA MET A 1 -4.48 -6.20 32.96
C MET A 1 -4.52 -4.68 32.80
N GLU A 2 -4.90 -3.83 33.76
CA GLU A 2 -4.97 -2.37 33.51
C GLU A 2 -3.60 -1.72 33.19
N LEU A 3 -2.51 -2.15 33.83
CA LEU A 3 -1.19 -1.57 33.59
C LEU A 3 -0.63 -1.99 32.22
N GLU A 4 -0.76 -3.26 31.84
CA GLU A 4 -0.29 -3.79 30.56
C GLU A 4 -1.03 -3.14 29.39
N SER A 5 -2.36 -3.04 29.46
CA SER A 5 -3.16 -2.35 28.45
C SER A 5 -2.78 -0.87 28.34
N ARG A 6 -2.56 -0.18 29.47
CA ARG A 6 -2.08 1.21 29.44
C ARG A 6 -0.67 1.37 28.86
N LEU A 7 0.23 0.42 29.13
CA LEU A 7 1.57 0.42 28.56
C LEU A 7 1.52 0.16 27.06
N LEU A 8 0.68 -0.79 26.63
CA LEU A 8 0.45 -1.09 25.22
C LEU A 8 -0.10 0.13 24.48
N GLU A 9 -1.14 0.78 25.01
CA GLU A 9 -1.73 2.00 24.45
C GLU A 9 -0.70 3.14 24.34
N ALA A 10 0.08 3.37 25.41
CA ALA A 10 1.12 4.39 25.41
C ALA A 10 2.24 4.08 24.41
N PHE A 11 2.63 2.81 24.30
CA PHE A 11 3.65 2.37 23.34
C PHE A 11 3.14 2.46 21.90
N ALA A 12 1.88 2.09 21.64
CA ALA A 12 1.26 2.19 20.33
C ALA A 12 1.15 3.66 19.85
N ASP A 13 0.92 4.59 20.77
CA ASP A 13 0.88 6.03 20.46
C ASP A 13 2.28 6.59 20.17
N ALA A 14 3.29 6.21 20.97
CA ALA A 14 4.64 6.74 20.84
C ALA A 14 5.45 6.07 19.71
N HIS A 15 5.22 4.77 19.47
CA HIS A 15 6.05 3.89 18.65
C HIS A 15 5.21 2.96 17.75
N PRO A 16 4.30 3.48 16.91
CA PRO A 16 3.40 2.64 16.09
C PRO A 16 4.16 1.81 15.05
N ALA A 17 5.28 2.31 14.52
CA ALA A 17 6.07 1.60 13.52
C ALA A 17 6.84 0.42 14.14
N GLU A 18 7.42 0.61 15.32
CA GLU A 18 8.11 -0.43 16.06
C GLU A 18 7.14 -1.51 16.53
N LEU A 19 5.95 -1.12 16.99
CA LEU A 19 4.90 -2.08 17.35
C LEU A 19 4.47 -2.90 16.14
N ALA A 20 4.22 -2.27 14.97
CA ALA A 20 3.86 -2.99 13.75
C ALA A 20 4.93 -4.02 13.37
N ARG A 21 6.21 -3.64 13.38
CA ARG A 21 7.33 -4.56 13.07
C ARG A 21 7.44 -5.70 14.07
N ALA A 22 7.21 -5.44 15.35
CA ALA A 22 7.21 -6.49 16.37
C ALA A 22 6.09 -7.50 16.11
N LEU A 23 4.86 -7.00 15.87
CA LEU A 23 3.69 -7.84 15.59
C LEU A 23 3.82 -8.63 14.29
N GLU A 24 4.47 -8.08 13.26
CA GLU A 24 4.76 -8.79 12.00
C GLU A 24 5.66 -10.03 12.18
N SER A 25 6.44 -10.08 13.27
CA SER A 25 7.27 -11.25 13.60
C SER A 25 6.53 -12.32 14.40
N LEU A 26 5.30 -12.03 14.84
CA LEU A 26 4.45 -12.96 15.58
C LEU A 26 3.53 -13.75 14.64
N SER A 27 2.87 -14.78 15.20
CA SER A 27 1.76 -15.43 14.49
C SER A 27 0.57 -14.49 14.36
N ALA A 28 -0.30 -14.74 13.38
CA ALA A 28 -1.49 -13.93 13.14
C ALA A 28 -2.41 -13.89 14.37
N GLU A 29 -2.51 -14.99 15.12
CA GLU A 29 -3.32 -15.09 16.33
C GLU A 29 -2.82 -14.17 17.44
N ASN A 30 -1.51 -14.18 17.70
CA ASN A 30 -0.90 -13.32 18.71
C ASN A 30 -0.96 -11.84 18.30
N ALA A 31 -0.74 -11.55 17.02
CA ALA A 31 -0.90 -10.19 16.50
C ALA A 31 -2.36 -9.71 16.62
N ALA A 32 -3.33 -10.59 16.34
CA ALA A 32 -4.74 -10.30 16.46
C ALA A 32 -5.18 -10.03 17.90
N GLU A 33 -4.63 -10.74 18.88
CA GLU A 33 -4.89 -10.49 20.31
C GLU A 33 -4.49 -9.05 20.68
N VAL A 34 -3.27 -8.64 20.33
CA VAL A 34 -2.77 -7.28 20.58
C VAL A 34 -3.60 -6.23 19.82
N MET A 35 -3.90 -6.46 18.54
CA MET A 35 -4.77 -5.56 17.75
C MET A 35 -6.18 -5.46 18.34
N GLY A 36 -6.68 -6.56 18.91
CA GLY A 36 -7.97 -6.67 19.59
C GLY A 36 -8.05 -5.90 20.89
N GLU A 37 -6.91 -5.59 21.53
CA GLU A 37 -6.86 -4.75 22.74
C GLU A 37 -6.78 -3.27 22.42
N LEU A 38 -6.06 -2.87 21.36
CA LEU A 38 -5.81 -1.47 21.01
C LEU A 38 -7.09 -0.67 20.72
N ALA A 39 -7.16 0.57 21.18
CA ALA A 39 -8.19 1.51 20.76
C ALA A 39 -8.20 1.68 19.23
N VAL A 40 -9.39 1.93 18.66
CA VAL A 40 -9.59 2.00 17.19
C VAL A 40 -8.64 2.99 16.53
N ASP A 41 -8.42 4.16 17.15
CA ASP A 41 -7.53 5.19 16.60
C ASP A 41 -6.07 4.74 16.59
N ARG A 42 -5.62 4.00 17.62
CA ARG A 42 -4.25 3.46 17.69
C ARG A 42 -4.05 2.33 16.71
N LEU A 43 -5.02 1.42 16.61
CA LEU A 43 -5.00 0.38 15.59
C LEU A 43 -4.95 1.02 14.19
N ALA A 44 -5.74 2.07 13.95
CA ALA A 44 -5.74 2.75 12.65
C ALA A 44 -4.39 3.37 12.28
N GLU A 45 -3.67 3.95 13.25
CA GLU A 45 -2.31 4.48 13.08
C GLU A 45 -1.28 3.35 12.89
N LEU A 46 -1.39 2.25 13.66
CA LEU A 46 -0.55 1.06 13.51
C LEU A 46 -0.63 0.49 12.08
N LEU A 47 -1.83 0.38 11.52
CA LEU A 47 -2.06 -0.16 10.18
C LEU A 47 -1.34 0.62 9.07
N LEU A 48 -0.96 1.88 9.29
CA LEU A 48 -0.15 2.66 8.33
C LEU A 48 1.26 2.12 8.15
N TRP A 49 1.77 1.40 9.15
CA TRP A 49 3.12 0.86 9.20
C TRP A 49 3.17 -0.65 8.95
N PHE A 50 2.04 -1.31 9.07
CA PHE A 50 1.91 -2.76 8.92
C PHE A 50 1.90 -3.19 7.45
N ALA A 51 2.58 -4.29 7.14
CA ALA A 51 2.55 -4.94 5.84
C ALA A 51 1.12 -5.42 5.53
N PRO A 52 0.51 -5.03 4.40
CA PRO A 52 -0.89 -5.35 4.12
C PRO A 52 -1.26 -6.83 4.19
N PRO A 53 -0.41 -7.78 3.69
CA PRO A 53 -0.68 -9.20 3.85
C PRO A 53 -0.74 -9.62 5.31
N SER A 54 0.26 -9.26 6.12
CA SER A 54 0.31 -9.64 7.55
C SER A 54 -0.82 -9.00 8.36
N ALA A 55 -1.16 -7.74 8.04
CA ALA A 55 -2.30 -7.05 8.65
C ALA A 55 -3.63 -7.74 8.32
N ALA A 56 -3.81 -8.18 7.06
CA ALA A 56 -5.02 -8.87 6.63
C ALA A 56 -5.24 -10.17 7.42
N HIS A 57 -4.21 -11.03 7.51
CA HIS A 57 -4.30 -12.30 8.26
C HIS A 57 -4.64 -12.07 9.74
N SER A 58 -4.05 -11.05 10.36
CA SER A 58 -4.31 -10.72 11.77
C SER A 58 -5.71 -10.13 11.96
N LEU A 59 -6.13 -9.21 11.10
CA LEU A 59 -7.45 -8.56 11.18
C LEU A 59 -8.62 -9.51 10.89
N GLU A 60 -8.40 -10.59 10.14
CA GLU A 60 -9.40 -11.65 9.94
C GLU A 60 -9.77 -12.38 11.24
N LEU A 61 -8.87 -12.34 12.24
CA LEU A 61 -9.07 -12.95 13.55
C LEU A 61 -9.56 -11.93 14.60
N VAL A 62 -9.57 -10.64 14.27
CA VAL A 62 -10.12 -9.56 15.11
C VAL A 62 -11.63 -9.44 14.88
N GLU A 63 -12.38 -8.96 15.88
CA GLU A 63 -13.81 -8.66 15.73
C GLU A 63 -14.05 -7.75 14.51
N GLU A 64 -14.94 -8.18 13.60
CA GLU A 64 -15.18 -7.52 12.31
C GLU A 64 -15.56 -6.04 12.43
N LYS A 65 -16.33 -5.68 13.46
CA LYS A 65 -16.72 -4.29 13.72
C LYS A 65 -15.51 -3.44 14.07
N LYS A 66 -14.58 -3.97 14.87
CA LYS A 66 -13.35 -3.29 15.25
C LYS A 66 -12.40 -3.16 14.07
N ALA A 67 -12.21 -4.24 13.30
CA ALA A 67 -11.42 -4.22 12.08
C ALA A 67 -11.97 -3.18 11.08
N ALA A 68 -13.30 -3.15 10.85
CA ALA A 68 -13.94 -2.19 9.97
C ALA A 68 -13.85 -0.74 10.49
N ALA A 69 -13.96 -0.53 11.80
CA ALA A 69 -13.80 0.78 12.41
C ALA A 69 -12.37 1.30 12.23
N ALA A 70 -11.35 0.46 12.49
CA ALA A 70 -9.95 0.82 12.31
C ALA A 70 -9.64 1.11 10.84
N LEU A 71 -10.03 0.22 9.92
CA LEU A 71 -9.86 0.43 8.48
C LEU A 71 -10.62 1.67 7.96
N SER A 72 -11.72 2.07 8.59
CA SER A 72 -12.43 3.31 8.26
C SER A 72 -11.70 4.57 8.71
N ALA A 73 -10.93 4.47 9.79
CA ALA A 73 -10.14 5.57 10.36
C ALA A 73 -8.72 5.66 9.76
N THR A 74 -8.20 4.56 9.21
CA THR A 74 -6.95 4.50 8.46
C THR A 74 -7.09 5.18 7.08
N ARG A 75 -5.96 5.54 6.46
CA ARG A 75 -5.93 6.00 5.08
C ARG A 75 -6.49 4.96 4.11
N HIS A 76 -7.37 5.40 3.20
CA HIS A 76 -8.11 4.50 2.30
C HIS A 76 -7.25 3.69 1.34
N ASP A 77 -6.08 4.19 0.95
CA ASP A 77 -5.12 3.46 0.11
C ASP A 77 -4.52 2.26 0.83
N ILE A 78 -4.24 2.44 2.11
CA ILE A 78 -3.75 1.37 3.00
C ILE A 78 -4.89 0.39 3.29
N SER A 79 -6.08 0.88 3.65
CA SER A 79 -7.24 0.02 3.90
C SER A 79 -7.60 -0.82 2.68
N ALA A 80 -7.59 -0.24 1.47
CA ALA A 80 -7.81 -0.99 0.24
C ALA A 80 -6.72 -2.05 0.00
N SER A 81 -5.46 -1.73 0.30
CA SER A 81 -4.35 -2.68 0.17
C SER A 81 -4.49 -3.87 1.14
N ILE A 82 -4.88 -3.62 2.39
CA ILE A 82 -5.15 -4.67 3.38
C ILE A 82 -6.33 -5.53 2.93
N LEU A 83 -7.43 -4.90 2.54
CA LEU A 83 -8.62 -5.60 2.06
C LEU A 83 -8.35 -6.46 0.82
N ARG A 84 -7.45 -6.05 -0.09
CA ARG A 84 -7.04 -6.90 -1.22
C ARG A 84 -6.41 -8.22 -0.77
N ALA A 85 -5.64 -8.18 0.33
CA ALA A 85 -4.95 -9.34 0.86
C ALA A 85 -5.84 -10.22 1.76
N MET A 86 -7.02 -9.75 2.15
CA MET A 86 -8.00 -10.55 2.89
C MET A 86 -8.69 -11.59 2.00
N GLY A 87 -9.07 -12.71 2.59
CA GLY A 87 -9.93 -13.73 2.00
C GLY A 87 -11.27 -13.14 1.53
N GLY A 88 -11.84 -13.71 0.47
CA GLY A 88 -12.99 -13.12 -0.22
C GLY A 88 -14.24 -12.93 0.66
N GLU A 89 -14.48 -13.88 1.56
CA GLU A 89 -15.65 -13.87 2.46
C GLU A 89 -15.43 -12.90 3.65
N PRO A 90 -14.32 -12.95 4.42
CA PRO A 90 -13.98 -11.93 5.42
C PRO A 90 -13.95 -10.50 4.88
N ARG A 91 -13.30 -10.29 3.71
CA ARG A 91 -13.23 -8.99 3.04
C ARG A 91 -14.61 -8.41 2.80
N SER A 92 -15.55 -9.22 2.33
CA SER A 92 -16.90 -8.76 1.99
C SER A 92 -17.64 -8.27 3.24
N ARG A 93 -17.53 -9.01 4.36
CA ARG A 93 -18.17 -8.61 5.62
C ARG A 93 -17.58 -7.31 6.17
N VAL A 94 -16.26 -7.19 6.20
CA VAL A 94 -15.58 -5.98 6.68
C VAL A 94 -15.91 -4.76 5.82
N VAL A 95 -15.92 -4.89 4.48
CA VAL A 95 -16.30 -3.81 3.56
C VAL A 95 -17.72 -3.32 3.83
N GLU A 96 -18.64 -4.22 4.16
CA GLU A 96 -20.03 -3.89 4.48
C GLU A 96 -20.22 -3.29 5.89
N LEU A 97 -19.18 -3.27 6.72
CA LEU A 97 -19.16 -2.61 8.02
C LEU A 97 -18.37 -1.28 8.01
N LEU A 98 -17.63 -0.99 6.95
CA LEU A 98 -16.95 0.30 6.80
C LEU A 98 -17.94 1.46 6.85
N SER A 99 -17.50 2.60 7.39
CA SER A 99 -18.28 3.84 7.34
C SER A 99 -18.65 4.19 5.89
N PRO A 100 -19.80 4.86 5.63
CA PRO A 100 -20.24 5.12 4.26
C PRO A 100 -19.20 5.89 3.41
N ALA A 101 -18.52 6.85 4.02
CA ALA A 101 -17.47 7.64 3.37
C ALA A 101 -16.23 6.78 3.05
N ALA A 102 -15.74 6.01 4.04
CA ALA A 102 -14.61 5.11 3.82
C ALA A 102 -14.93 4.04 2.79
N ARG A 103 -16.09 3.38 2.89
CA ARG A 103 -16.55 2.37 1.93
C ARG A 103 -16.54 2.88 0.50
N LYS A 104 -17.04 4.10 0.25
CA LYS A 104 -17.04 4.70 -1.09
C LYS A 104 -15.62 4.92 -1.59
N ALA A 105 -14.74 5.53 -0.78
CA ALA A 105 -13.36 5.81 -1.15
C ALA A 105 -12.54 4.53 -1.36
N THR A 106 -12.65 3.57 -0.46
CA THR A 106 -11.98 2.27 -0.56
C THR A 106 -12.46 1.47 -1.76
N LYS A 107 -13.78 1.42 -2.03
CA LYS A 107 -14.31 0.76 -3.24
C LYS A 107 -13.79 1.42 -4.53
N GLU A 108 -13.55 2.73 -4.53
CA GLU A 108 -12.93 3.40 -5.67
C GLU A 108 -11.49 2.90 -5.88
N VAL A 109 -10.68 2.88 -4.83
CA VAL A 109 -9.29 2.39 -4.90
C VAL A 109 -9.22 0.91 -5.29
N LEU A 110 -10.16 0.09 -4.81
CA LEU A 110 -10.24 -1.34 -5.12
C LEU A 110 -10.51 -1.64 -6.61
N ARG A 111 -11.04 -0.69 -7.38
CA ARG A 111 -11.28 -0.85 -8.83
C ARG A 111 -9.99 -0.89 -9.65
N TYR A 112 -8.92 -0.30 -9.13
CA TYR A 112 -7.63 -0.29 -9.82
C TYR A 112 -6.86 -1.58 -9.53
N ALA A 113 -6.10 -2.03 -10.52
CA ALA A 113 -5.20 -3.17 -10.37
C ALA A 113 -4.08 -2.82 -9.37
N GLN A 114 -3.66 -3.81 -8.58
CA GLN A 114 -2.79 -3.63 -7.41
C GLN A 114 -1.48 -2.88 -7.71
N ASP A 115 -0.93 -3.03 -8.91
CA ASP A 115 0.35 -2.45 -9.33
C ASP A 115 0.19 -1.18 -10.18
N THR A 116 -0.89 -0.41 -9.96
CA THR A 116 -1.11 0.86 -10.65
C THR A 116 -1.17 2.05 -9.72
N ALA A 117 -1.01 3.25 -10.29
CA ALA A 117 -1.08 4.52 -9.57
C ALA A 117 -2.40 4.65 -8.80
N GLY A 118 -3.52 4.25 -9.40
CA GLY A 118 -4.83 4.29 -8.76
C GLY A 118 -4.96 3.37 -7.54
N ALA A 119 -4.18 2.29 -7.45
CA ALA A 119 -4.21 1.39 -6.30
C ALA A 119 -3.38 1.89 -5.11
N VAL A 120 -2.38 2.75 -5.36
CA VAL A 120 -1.44 3.25 -4.34
C VAL A 120 -1.58 4.76 -4.07
N MET A 121 -2.46 5.45 -4.78
CA MET A 121 -2.80 6.86 -4.53
C MET A 121 -3.67 7.01 -3.30
N ASP A 122 -3.53 8.14 -2.60
CA ASP A 122 -4.50 8.58 -1.60
C ASP A 122 -5.69 9.25 -2.34
N PRO A 123 -6.90 8.66 -2.30
CA PRO A 123 -8.09 9.22 -2.95
C PRO A 123 -8.62 10.48 -2.26
N GLN A 124 -8.16 10.78 -1.03
CA GLN A 124 -8.47 12.01 -0.30
C GLN A 124 -7.44 13.12 -0.56
N GLY A 125 -6.75 13.08 -1.70
CA GLY A 125 -5.95 14.20 -2.18
C GLY A 125 -6.76 15.50 -2.14
N PHE A 126 -6.19 16.55 -1.57
CA PHE A 126 -6.91 17.79 -1.32
C PHE A 126 -7.11 18.57 -2.63
N ALA A 127 -8.29 18.41 -3.22
CA ALA A 127 -8.73 19.10 -4.42
C ALA A 127 -9.86 20.09 -4.12
N ILE A 128 -9.78 21.28 -4.69
CA ILE A 128 -10.77 22.36 -4.53
C ILE A 128 -11.17 22.91 -5.89
N ALA A 129 -12.45 23.26 -6.05
CA ALA A 129 -12.95 23.90 -7.27
C ALA A 129 -12.26 25.24 -7.55
N GLU A 130 -12.00 25.54 -8.82
CA GLU A 130 -11.31 26.76 -9.26
C GLU A 130 -12.04 28.07 -8.90
N SER A 131 -13.36 27.99 -8.68
CA SER A 131 -14.23 29.08 -8.27
C SER A 131 -14.18 29.41 -6.78
N VAL A 132 -13.43 28.64 -5.98
CA VAL A 132 -13.29 28.90 -4.53
C VAL A 132 -12.22 29.96 -4.30
N SER A 133 -12.44 30.83 -3.32
CA SER A 133 -11.50 31.86 -2.91
C SER A 133 -10.31 31.28 -2.13
N ALA A 134 -9.17 31.95 -2.13
CA ALA A 134 -7.99 31.56 -1.36
C ALA A 134 -8.30 31.50 0.16
N GLY A 135 -9.10 32.43 0.67
CA GLY A 135 -9.54 32.46 2.06
C GLY A 135 -10.37 31.23 2.45
N ASP A 136 -11.35 30.87 1.62
CA ASP A 136 -12.18 29.68 1.84
C ASP A 136 -11.36 28.39 1.70
N ALA A 137 -10.43 28.36 0.75
CA ALA A 137 -9.53 27.24 0.57
C ALA A 137 -8.64 27.01 1.81
N LEU A 138 -8.09 28.07 2.39
CA LEU A 138 -7.34 28.01 3.65
C LEU A 138 -8.22 27.59 4.84
N ALA A 139 -9.48 28.03 4.89
CA ALA A 139 -10.40 27.59 5.93
C ALA A 139 -10.68 26.08 5.84
N ARG A 140 -10.94 25.57 4.63
CA ARG A 140 -11.10 24.13 4.37
C ARG A 140 -9.82 23.35 4.70
N LEU A 141 -8.66 23.91 4.35
CA LEU A 141 -7.36 23.30 4.62
C LEU A 141 -7.16 23.05 6.12
N ARG A 142 -7.54 23.99 6.98
CA ARG A 142 -7.43 23.83 8.44
C ARG A 142 -8.24 22.64 8.97
N SER A 143 -9.40 22.38 8.38
CA SER A 143 -10.22 21.20 8.73
C SER A 143 -9.70 19.87 8.18
N ALA A 144 -8.80 19.92 7.18
CA ALA A 144 -8.29 18.75 6.46
C ALA A 144 -6.75 18.64 6.52
N ALA A 145 -6.12 19.25 7.52
CA ALA A 145 -4.67 19.44 7.59
C ALA A 145 -3.86 18.14 7.44
N LYS A 146 -4.41 17.00 7.90
CA LYS A 146 -3.78 15.67 7.75
C LYS A 146 -3.57 15.23 6.30
N HIS A 147 -4.37 15.72 5.35
CA HIS A 147 -4.37 15.26 3.94
C HIS A 147 -3.65 16.21 2.99
N ALA A 148 -3.40 17.45 3.41
CA ALA A 148 -2.93 18.53 2.56
C ALA A 148 -1.53 18.99 3.00
N LEU A 149 -0.51 18.22 2.61
CA LEU A 149 0.84 18.42 3.10
C LEU A 149 1.56 19.58 2.38
N HIS A 150 1.40 19.73 1.06
CA HIS A 150 2.22 20.68 0.27
C HIS A 150 1.50 21.38 -0.90
N TYR A 151 0.44 20.77 -1.44
CA TYR A 151 -0.22 21.25 -2.65
C TYR A 151 -1.74 21.22 -2.49
N VAL A 152 -2.41 22.20 -3.07
CA VAL A 152 -3.85 22.20 -3.31
C VAL A 152 -4.06 22.01 -4.80
N TYR A 153 -4.68 20.90 -5.18
CA TYR A 153 -5.05 20.66 -6.57
C TYR A 153 -6.32 21.43 -6.88
N VAL A 154 -6.32 22.10 -8.03
CA VAL A 154 -7.46 22.89 -8.47
C VAL A 154 -8.17 22.13 -9.57
N VAL A 155 -9.48 21.95 -9.42
CA VAL A 155 -10.32 21.21 -10.36
C VAL A 155 -11.44 22.09 -10.92
N SER A 156 -11.89 21.78 -12.14
CA SER A 156 -13.10 22.39 -12.71
C SER A 156 -14.37 21.78 -12.09
N GLU A 157 -15.54 22.32 -12.45
CA GLU A 157 -16.85 21.76 -12.05
C GLU A 157 -17.00 20.29 -12.47
N ASP A 158 -16.44 19.90 -13.62
CA ASP A 158 -16.42 18.52 -14.14
C ASP A 158 -15.33 17.62 -13.52
N GLN A 159 -14.73 18.03 -12.39
CA GLN A 159 -13.62 17.30 -11.73
C GLN A 159 -12.35 17.14 -12.57
N LYS A 160 -12.14 17.97 -13.62
CA LYS A 160 -10.90 17.94 -14.39
C LYS A 160 -9.81 18.70 -13.65
N LEU A 161 -8.60 18.14 -13.62
CA LEU A 161 -7.44 18.83 -13.05
C LEU A 161 -7.08 20.04 -13.91
N VAL A 162 -7.24 21.26 -13.36
CA VAL A 162 -6.96 22.51 -14.08
C VAL A 162 -5.66 23.16 -13.64
N GLY A 163 -5.21 22.93 -12.41
CA GLY A 163 -4.05 23.63 -11.86
C GLY A 163 -3.61 23.10 -10.50
N VAL A 164 -2.53 23.67 -9.99
CA VAL A 164 -2.02 23.40 -8.63
C VAL A 164 -1.57 24.70 -7.99
N VAL A 165 -1.83 24.84 -6.70
CA VAL A 165 -1.34 25.95 -5.88
C VAL A 165 -0.51 25.35 -4.75
N ASN A 166 0.71 25.83 -4.53
CA ASN A 166 1.47 25.40 -3.36
C ASN A 166 1.00 26.17 -2.10
N LEU A 167 1.19 25.58 -0.92
CA LEU A 167 0.70 26.19 0.32
C LEU A 167 1.30 27.59 0.59
N PRO A 168 2.61 27.86 0.37
CA PRO A 168 3.15 29.20 0.54
C PRO A 168 2.48 30.27 -0.34
N GLU A 169 2.22 29.97 -1.61
CA GLU A 169 1.50 30.86 -2.53
C GLU A 169 0.06 31.06 -2.08
N LEU A 170 -0.62 30.00 -1.63
CA LEU A 170 -1.99 30.10 -1.12
C LEU A 170 -2.08 31.00 0.12
N VAL A 171 -1.11 30.90 1.03
CA VAL A 171 -1.03 31.74 2.23
C VAL A 171 -0.72 33.20 1.88
N ALA A 172 0.10 33.43 0.86
CA ALA A 172 0.45 34.78 0.38
C ALA A 172 -0.64 35.43 -0.49
N ALA A 173 -1.56 34.66 -1.05
CA ALA A 173 -2.64 35.15 -1.89
C ALA A 173 -3.63 36.02 -1.10
N ARG A 174 -4.28 36.96 -1.80
CA ARG A 174 -5.36 37.75 -1.18
C ARG A 174 -6.57 36.85 -0.93
N PRO A 175 -7.28 36.98 0.21
CA PRO A 175 -8.36 36.08 0.58
C PRO A 175 -9.49 35.97 -0.46
N ASP A 176 -9.74 37.03 -1.22
CA ASP A 176 -10.77 37.14 -2.26
C ASP A 176 -10.32 36.61 -3.64
N GLN A 177 -9.04 36.31 -3.85
CA GLN A 177 -8.56 35.76 -5.12
C GLN A 177 -9.07 34.33 -5.32
N LEU A 178 -9.62 34.07 -6.51
CA LEU A 178 -10.05 32.74 -6.91
C LEU A 178 -8.84 31.84 -7.16
N LEU A 179 -8.94 30.57 -6.72
CA LEU A 179 -7.90 29.57 -6.93
C LEU A 179 -7.54 29.41 -8.41
N GLY A 180 -8.54 29.46 -9.30
CA GLY A 180 -8.33 29.35 -10.74
C GLY A 180 -7.37 30.40 -11.33
N LEU A 181 -7.29 31.58 -10.70
CA LEU A 181 -6.45 32.70 -11.15
C LEU A 181 -5.01 32.60 -10.65
N ILE A 182 -4.79 31.96 -9.50
CA ILE A 182 -3.46 31.80 -8.90
C ILE A 182 -2.85 30.41 -9.17
N ALA A 183 -3.64 29.47 -9.70
CA ALA A 183 -3.19 28.11 -9.98
C ALA A 183 -2.16 28.05 -11.12
N VAL A 184 -1.06 27.35 -10.87
CA VAL A 184 0.01 27.10 -11.83
C VAL A 184 -0.42 26.01 -12.82
N ARG A 185 -0.10 26.23 -14.11
CA ARG A 185 -0.41 25.35 -15.24
C ARG A 185 0.79 25.29 -16.21
N PRO A 186 1.02 24.18 -16.95
CA PRO A 186 0.34 22.89 -16.86
C PRO A 186 0.79 22.07 -15.63
N VAL A 187 -0.08 21.20 -15.14
CA VAL A 187 0.22 20.33 -13.99
C VAL A 187 0.82 19.01 -14.47
N GLN A 188 1.97 18.63 -13.92
CA GLN A 188 2.54 17.30 -14.14
C GLN A 188 1.70 16.27 -13.37
N SER A 189 1.05 15.35 -14.07
CA SER A 189 0.14 14.35 -13.49
C SER A 189 0.49 12.93 -13.91
N VAL A 190 0.06 11.94 -13.13
CA VAL A 190 0.24 10.52 -13.41
C VAL A 190 -1.10 9.91 -13.80
N SER A 191 -1.11 9.02 -14.80
CA SER A 191 -2.31 8.25 -15.15
C SER A 191 -2.66 7.26 -14.03
N ALA A 192 -3.93 7.13 -13.64
CA ALA A 192 -4.39 6.13 -12.67
C ALA A 192 -4.06 4.67 -13.07
N ARG A 193 -3.86 4.43 -14.37
CA ARG A 193 -3.46 3.13 -14.93
C ARG A 193 -1.96 2.97 -15.12
N ALA A 194 -1.15 3.98 -14.79
CA ALA A 194 0.31 3.87 -14.87
C ALA A 194 0.80 2.78 -13.92
N THR A 195 1.72 1.93 -14.39
CA THR A 195 2.29 0.83 -13.61
C THR A 195 3.29 1.34 -12.57
N SER A 196 3.54 0.55 -11.52
CA SER A 196 4.57 0.82 -10.50
C SER A 196 5.90 1.29 -11.10
N LYS A 197 6.40 0.60 -12.14
CA LYS A 197 7.63 0.97 -12.85
C LYS A 197 7.56 2.35 -13.52
N ALA A 198 6.43 2.67 -14.16
CA ALA A 198 6.24 3.97 -14.81
C ALA A 198 6.15 5.11 -13.79
N ILE A 199 5.54 4.84 -12.62
CA ILE A 199 5.45 5.81 -11.53
C ILE A 199 6.84 6.08 -10.94
N LEU A 200 7.63 5.04 -10.66
CA LEU A 200 8.99 5.17 -10.11
C LEU A 200 9.92 5.93 -11.05
N ALA A 201 9.84 5.66 -12.36
CA ALA A 201 10.65 6.33 -13.37
C ALA A 201 10.18 7.76 -13.70
N HIS A 202 9.11 8.25 -13.09
CA HIS A 202 8.50 9.52 -13.47
C HIS A 202 9.44 10.71 -13.16
N PRO A 203 9.84 11.53 -14.15
CA PRO A 203 10.88 12.54 -13.98
C PRO A 203 10.50 13.69 -13.03
N ALA A 204 9.20 13.86 -12.78
CA ALA A 204 8.68 14.91 -11.92
C ALA A 204 9.02 14.70 -10.42
N TRP A 205 9.37 13.49 -9.99
CA TRP A 205 9.81 13.23 -8.61
C TRP A 205 11.07 14.00 -8.20
N ARG A 206 11.90 14.43 -9.16
CA ARG A 206 13.05 15.30 -8.90
C ARG A 206 12.66 16.72 -8.45
N ARG A 207 11.41 17.12 -8.68
CA ARG A 207 10.93 18.50 -8.45
C ARG A 207 9.74 18.59 -7.52
N PHE A 208 8.97 17.51 -7.35
CA PHE A 208 7.73 17.52 -6.58
C PHE A 208 7.67 16.35 -5.60
N HIS A 209 7.15 16.63 -4.40
CA HIS A 209 6.96 15.62 -3.36
C HIS A 209 5.63 14.87 -3.48
N ALA A 210 4.73 15.35 -4.34
CA ALA A 210 3.46 14.70 -4.63
C ALA A 210 3.01 15.01 -6.06
N LEU A 211 2.37 14.04 -6.70
CA LEU A 211 1.83 14.15 -8.06
C LEU A 211 0.34 13.83 -8.05
N PRO A 212 -0.50 14.62 -8.72
CA PRO A 212 -1.90 14.31 -8.88
C PRO A 212 -2.06 13.11 -9.82
N VAL A 213 -3.04 12.27 -9.50
CA VAL A 213 -3.43 11.13 -10.32
C VAL A 213 -4.71 11.47 -11.07
N VAL A 214 -4.70 11.22 -12.37
CA VAL A 214 -5.81 11.51 -13.26
C VAL A 214 -6.25 10.28 -14.03
N GLU A 215 -7.54 10.21 -14.31
CA GLU A 215 -8.13 9.24 -15.22
C GLU A 215 -8.20 9.74 -16.67
N SER A 216 -8.71 8.89 -17.57
CA SER A 216 -9.07 9.27 -18.93
C SER A 216 -9.92 10.55 -18.94
N GLY A 217 -9.57 11.49 -19.80
CA GLY A 217 -10.24 12.80 -19.87
C GLY A 217 -9.77 13.83 -18.84
N GLY A 218 -8.72 13.53 -18.06
CA GLY A 218 -8.09 14.48 -17.13
C GLY A 218 -8.82 14.63 -15.79
N ARG A 219 -9.73 13.70 -15.47
CA ARG A 219 -10.48 13.70 -14.21
C ARG A 219 -9.53 13.40 -13.04
N PHE A 220 -9.46 14.29 -12.05
CA PHE A 220 -8.67 14.08 -10.84
C PHE A 220 -9.30 12.97 -9.99
N VAL A 221 -8.47 12.03 -9.52
CA VAL A 221 -8.94 10.89 -8.71
C VAL A 221 -8.16 10.67 -7.42
N GLY A 222 -7.02 11.35 -7.25
CA GLY A 222 -6.24 11.25 -6.02
C GLY A 222 -4.84 11.82 -6.15
N VAL A 223 -4.01 11.53 -5.15
CA VAL A 223 -2.63 12.02 -5.08
C VAL A 223 -1.65 10.89 -4.76
N LEU A 224 -0.52 10.85 -5.47
CA LEU A 224 0.64 10.06 -5.10
C LEU A 224 1.61 10.92 -4.32
N ARG A 225 2.07 10.42 -3.17
CA ARG A 225 3.09 11.09 -2.34
C ARG A 225 4.41 10.34 -2.43
N TYR A 226 5.52 11.07 -2.32
CA TYR A 226 6.86 10.49 -2.36
C TYR A 226 7.05 9.36 -1.33
N ALA A 227 6.45 9.49 -0.15
CA ALA A 227 6.48 8.44 0.88
C ALA A 227 5.83 7.11 0.41
N SER A 228 4.75 7.18 -0.38
CA SER A 228 4.13 5.97 -0.96
C SER A 228 5.03 5.34 -2.02
N ILE A 229 5.79 6.15 -2.76
CA ILE A 229 6.74 5.67 -3.76
C ILE A 229 7.93 4.97 -3.12
N ARG A 230 8.48 5.52 -2.04
CA ARG A 230 9.57 4.86 -1.31
C ARG A 230 9.15 3.48 -0.78
N LYS A 231 7.94 3.38 -0.20
CA LYS A 231 7.37 2.09 0.23
C LYS A 231 7.18 1.11 -0.94
N LEU A 232 6.82 1.62 -2.12
CA LEU A 232 6.68 0.81 -3.33
C LEU A 232 8.04 0.30 -3.81
N GLU A 233 9.07 1.15 -3.79
CA GLU A 233 10.45 0.79 -4.15
C GLU A 233 11.01 -0.28 -3.20
N GLU A 234 10.84 -0.09 -1.88
CA GLU A 234 11.22 -1.08 -0.84
C GLU A 234 10.58 -2.45 -1.13
N ARG A 235 9.26 -2.49 -1.40
CA ARG A 235 8.55 -3.74 -1.74
C ARG A 235 9.04 -4.40 -3.02
N MET A 236 9.38 -3.61 -4.05
CA MET A 236 9.87 -4.15 -5.31
C MET A 236 11.25 -4.78 -5.13
N LEU A 237 12.14 -4.16 -4.34
CA LEU A 237 13.45 -4.72 -4.00
C LEU A 237 13.30 -6.04 -3.25
N ASP A 238 12.41 -6.11 -2.24
CA ASP A 238 12.17 -7.34 -1.49
C ASP A 238 11.63 -8.47 -2.40
N THR A 239 10.73 -8.12 -3.33
CA THR A 239 10.16 -9.08 -4.30
C THR A 239 11.24 -9.58 -5.26
N GLU A 240 12.08 -8.70 -5.80
CA GLU A 240 13.18 -9.08 -6.70
C GLU A 240 14.18 -10.01 -6.00
N ILE A 241 14.54 -9.71 -4.74
CA ILE A 241 15.42 -10.57 -3.92
C ILE A 241 14.79 -11.96 -3.73
N GLN A 242 13.50 -12.01 -3.42
CA GLN A 242 12.78 -13.27 -3.17
C GLN A 242 12.60 -14.10 -4.45
N ASP A 243 12.33 -13.46 -5.59
CA ASP A 243 12.27 -14.11 -6.89
C ASP A 243 13.63 -14.70 -7.28
N HIS A 244 14.71 -13.93 -7.10
CA HIS A 244 16.07 -14.42 -7.37
C HIS A 244 16.48 -15.58 -6.47
N ALA A 245 16.13 -15.53 -5.18
CA ALA A 245 16.36 -16.63 -4.24
C ALA A 245 15.58 -17.89 -4.66
N SER A 246 14.33 -17.73 -5.08
CA SER A 246 13.47 -18.83 -5.55
C SER A 246 14.00 -19.46 -6.83
N GLN A 247 14.45 -18.65 -7.80
CA GLN A 247 15.08 -19.13 -9.03
C GLN A 247 16.39 -19.88 -8.77
N THR A 248 17.19 -19.39 -7.83
CA THR A 248 18.46 -20.03 -7.44
C THR A 248 18.19 -21.36 -6.73
N ALA A 249 17.20 -21.41 -5.83
CA ALA A 249 16.78 -22.65 -5.17
C ALA A 249 16.27 -23.69 -6.18
N ALA A 250 15.47 -23.27 -7.17
CA ALA A 250 14.98 -24.14 -8.24
C ALA A 250 16.14 -24.70 -9.08
N ALA A 251 17.09 -23.84 -9.49
CA ALA A 251 18.25 -24.25 -10.28
C ALA A 251 19.17 -25.23 -9.51
N LEU A 252 19.40 -24.98 -8.21
CA LEU A 252 20.13 -25.91 -7.35
C LEU A 252 19.39 -27.24 -7.22
N GLY A 253 18.07 -27.22 -7.04
CA GLY A 253 17.23 -28.42 -7.00
C GLY A 253 17.36 -29.28 -8.26
N GLU A 254 17.35 -28.67 -9.44
CA GLU A 254 17.57 -29.37 -10.72
C GLU A 254 18.97 -30.01 -10.81
N LEU A 255 20.01 -29.27 -10.40
CA LEU A 255 21.39 -29.78 -10.40
C LEU A 255 21.57 -30.96 -9.46
N TYR A 256 21.05 -30.88 -8.23
CA TYR A 256 21.08 -31.98 -7.27
C TYR A 256 20.26 -33.18 -7.77
N GLY A 257 19.10 -32.93 -8.38
CA GLY A 257 18.26 -33.98 -8.97
C GLY A 257 18.95 -34.74 -10.11
N LEU A 258 19.69 -34.04 -10.99
CA LEU A 258 20.50 -34.66 -12.05
C LEU A 258 21.64 -35.50 -11.47
N GLY A 259 22.34 -35.00 -10.45
CA GLY A 259 23.41 -35.75 -9.77
C GLY A 259 22.89 -37.03 -9.11
N LEU A 260 21.75 -36.95 -8.40
CA LEU A 260 21.09 -38.11 -7.80
C LEU A 260 20.63 -39.15 -8.82
N ARG A 261 20.06 -38.73 -9.95
CA ARG A 261 19.72 -39.66 -11.05
C ARG A 261 20.95 -40.36 -11.61
N GLY A 262 22.02 -39.61 -11.87
CA GLY A 262 23.27 -40.18 -12.37
C GLY A 262 23.88 -41.21 -11.41
N LEU A 263 23.80 -40.98 -10.10
CA LEU A 263 24.25 -41.95 -9.09
C LEU A 263 23.36 -43.20 -9.05
N VAL A 264 22.05 -43.06 -9.17
CA VAL A 264 21.12 -44.20 -9.21
C VAL A 264 21.31 -45.03 -10.48
N GLU A 265 21.47 -44.38 -11.63
CA GLU A 265 21.75 -45.06 -12.92
C GLU A 265 23.12 -45.75 -12.91
N SER A 266 24.13 -45.11 -12.33
CA SER A 266 25.46 -45.72 -12.16
C SER A 266 25.42 -46.93 -11.21
N ALA A 267 24.73 -46.82 -10.08
CA ALA A 267 24.55 -47.94 -9.16
C ALA A 267 23.78 -49.11 -9.82
N ALA A 268 22.73 -48.81 -10.59
CA ALA A 268 21.99 -49.80 -11.35
C ALA A 268 22.86 -50.48 -12.43
N ALA A 269 23.71 -49.73 -13.12
CA ALA A 269 24.64 -50.26 -14.11
C ALA A 269 25.71 -51.18 -13.49
N VAL A 270 26.22 -50.83 -12.30
CA VAL A 270 27.18 -51.68 -11.56
C VAL A 270 26.53 -52.99 -11.12
N VAL A 271 25.32 -52.93 -10.57
CA VAL A 271 24.58 -54.14 -10.14
C VAL A 271 24.23 -55.06 -11.32
N MET A 272 23.88 -54.50 -12.48
CA MET A 272 23.60 -55.29 -13.69
C MET A 272 24.87 -55.79 -14.41
N GLY A 273 26.01 -55.11 -14.25
CA GLY A 273 27.30 -55.50 -14.84
C GLY A 273 28.02 -56.63 -14.10
N SER A 274 27.83 -56.76 -12.79
CA SER A 274 28.47 -57.78 -11.96
C SER A 274 27.89 -59.21 -12.13
N GLY A 275 26.79 -59.38 -12.86
CA GLY A 275 26.15 -60.68 -13.10
C GLY A 275 26.67 -61.50 -14.29
N LYS A 276 27.69 -61.03 -15.03
CA LYS A 276 28.15 -61.69 -16.28
C LYS A 276 29.57 -62.25 -16.26
N ALA A 277 30.28 -62.25 -15.14
CA ALA A 277 31.71 -62.60 -15.07
C ALA A 277 32.05 -63.89 -14.30
N GLU A 278 31.10 -64.80 -14.06
CA GLU A 278 31.36 -66.14 -13.51
C GLU A 278 30.71 -67.22 -14.38
N GLY A 279 31.43 -67.71 -15.38
CA GLY A 279 30.95 -68.77 -16.26
C GLY A 279 31.86 -69.06 -17.44
N GLY A 280 33.15 -69.36 -17.20
CA GLY A 280 34.07 -69.65 -18.30
C GLY A 280 35.50 -70.00 -17.90
N ARG A 281 35.69 -71.07 -17.12
CA ARG A 281 36.94 -71.84 -17.11
C ARG A 281 36.64 -73.33 -17.06
N LYS A 282 36.74 -74.00 -18.21
CA LYS A 282 37.25 -75.36 -18.37
C LYS A 282 38.12 -75.36 -19.62
#